data_AF-A0AAV2D3G1-F1
#
_entry.id   AF-A0AAV2D3G1-F1
#
_cell.length_a   1.000
_cell.length_b   1.000
_cell.length_c   1.000
_cell.angle_alpha   90.00
_cell.angle_beta   90.00
_cell.angle_gamma   90.00
#
_symmetry.space_group_name_H-M   'P 1'
#
loop_
_entity.id
_entity.type
_entity.pdbx_description
1 polymer ?
#
loop_
_entity_poly.entity_id
_entity_poly.type
_entity_poly.pdbx_seq_one_letter_code
_entity_poly.pdbx_strand_id
1 'polypeptide(L)'
;MQLNSVSMCELSQFRPSSLLHTRSFPAMGRTLAVALPQPPPPLRLPAAPSVNFDGRLTSASSTSSSSISLVGRSSRFGSHKCAASTYQPIVDQSEKFHEAAKKGNLIPLHQCLLCDHLTPVLAYRCLVREDDRDAPSFLFESVQPGLDASTVGRYSIIGAQPTIEIVAKENMVTTMYHHENRREEQIVEDPMDVPRRIMEGWTPQLVDELPECFCGGWVGFFSYDTVRFVEKKKMPFSAAPPDDRNLPDIHLGLYDDVIVFDHVDKKAHLIHWVQLDRYSSIEEAYNDGIDRLMNLISRIHDIAPPRLSSGSIMMSTSLFGPKLDVSSMTNEDYKEAVLTAKEHILAGDIFQIVLSQRFERRTYADPFEIYRCLRVVNPSPYMTYLQARGCILVASSPEILTRVKKNKITNRPLAGTVRRGKTPKEDLMLETELLNDEKQCAEHIMLVDLGRNDVGKVSKPGSVKVEKLMNIERYSHVMHISSTVTGEMLDNLTSWDVLRAALPVGTVSGAPKVKAMELIDELEVTRRGPYSGGFGGISFNGDMDIALALRTIVFPTSTRYDTMYSYADVNKRREWVAHIQAGAGIVADSDPDDEQRECENKAAGLARAIDLAESSFVNK
;
A
#
# COMPACT_ATOMS: atom_id res chain seq x y z
N MET A 1 16.29 -30.90 -56.07
CA MET A 1 17.03 -30.55 -57.30
C MET A 1 18.13 -29.56 -56.91
N GLN A 2 19.38 -29.90 -57.30
CA GLN A 2 20.64 -29.13 -57.19
C GLN A 2 21.23 -28.90 -55.79
N LEU A 3 22.30 -29.64 -55.43
CA LEU A 3 23.75 -29.27 -55.41
C LEU A 3 24.07 -28.34 -54.21
N ASN A 4 25.03 -28.55 -53.30
CA ASN A 4 26.34 -29.21 -53.36
C ASN A 4 26.85 -29.59 -51.95
N SER A 5 27.83 -30.48 -51.96
CA SER A 5 28.53 -31.17 -50.88
C SER A 5 29.90 -30.55 -50.47
N VAL A 6 30.47 -31.02 -49.34
CA VAL A 6 31.91 -31.06 -48.94
C VAL A 6 32.49 -29.76 -48.34
N SER A 7 33.41 -29.71 -47.35
CA SER A 7 33.93 -30.55 -46.25
C SER A 7 35.02 -29.73 -45.54
N MET A 8 35.11 -29.88 -44.21
CA MET A 8 36.23 -29.83 -43.24
C MET A 8 37.57 -29.10 -43.46
N CYS A 9 38.15 -28.80 -42.27
CA CYS A 9 39.56 -28.55 -41.87
C CYS A 9 40.04 -27.09 -41.99
N GLU A 10 40.77 -26.47 -41.05
CA GLU A 10 41.78 -26.98 -40.10
C GLU A 10 42.16 -25.92 -39.01
N LEU A 11 42.73 -26.41 -37.90
CA LEU A 11 43.79 -25.82 -37.03
C LEU A 11 43.62 -24.48 -36.25
N SER A 12 43.74 -24.54 -34.92
CA SER A 12 44.99 -24.12 -34.23
C SER A 12 44.98 -24.44 -32.72
N GLN A 13 46.13 -24.91 -32.25
CA GLN A 13 46.48 -25.29 -30.88
C GLN A 13 46.84 -24.04 -30.04
N PHE A 14 46.71 -24.09 -28.71
CA PHE A 14 47.82 -23.99 -27.73
C PHE A 14 47.31 -23.86 -26.27
N ARG A 15 48.08 -24.48 -25.35
CA ARG A 15 47.86 -24.65 -23.89
C ARG A 15 47.99 -23.34 -23.07
N PRO A 16 47.62 -23.37 -21.77
CA PRO A 16 48.59 -23.05 -20.71
C PRO A 16 48.50 -24.05 -19.52
N SER A 17 49.56 -24.75 -19.10
CA SER A 17 50.65 -24.36 -18.19
C SER A 17 50.20 -23.93 -16.78
N SER A 18 50.33 -24.87 -15.85
CA SER A 18 50.33 -24.74 -14.39
C SER A 18 51.50 -23.91 -13.89
N LEU A 19 51.25 -22.90 -13.05
CA LEU A 19 52.26 -22.25 -12.21
C LEU A 19 51.66 -21.91 -10.84
N LEU A 20 52.11 -22.67 -9.85
CA LEU A 20 51.99 -22.38 -8.42
C LEU A 20 52.68 -21.06 -8.10
N HIS A 21 51.95 -20.12 -7.50
CA HIS A 21 52.53 -18.99 -6.80
C HIS A 21 51.92 -18.88 -5.41
N THR A 22 52.63 -19.50 -4.47
CA THR A 22 52.63 -19.16 -3.05
C THR A 22 53.05 -17.70 -2.87
N ARG A 23 52.12 -16.85 -2.41
CA ARG A 23 52.46 -15.55 -1.82
C ARG A 23 52.00 -15.54 -0.36
N SER A 24 53.00 -15.61 0.50
CA SER A 24 52.99 -15.32 1.93
C SER A 24 52.46 -13.91 2.22
N PHE A 25 51.42 -13.81 3.05
CA PHE A 25 51.05 -12.56 3.71
C PHE A 25 51.82 -12.43 5.03
N PRO A 26 52.48 -11.30 5.33
CA PRO A 26 53.13 -11.09 6.61
C PRO A 26 52.09 -10.70 7.68
N ALA A 27 52.17 -11.38 8.81
CA ALA A 27 51.56 -10.98 10.06
C ALA A 27 52.15 -9.64 10.52
N MET A 28 51.32 -8.62 10.68
CA MET A 28 51.60 -7.49 11.56
C MET A 28 50.53 -7.42 12.64
N GLY A 29 50.89 -7.89 13.82
CA GLY A 29 50.22 -7.49 15.05
C GLY A 29 50.53 -6.03 15.34
N ARG A 30 49.50 -5.19 15.43
CA ARG A 30 49.50 -3.98 16.24
C ARG A 30 48.16 -3.87 16.95
N THR A 31 48.21 -4.19 18.23
CA THR A 31 47.19 -3.91 19.24
C THR A 31 46.98 -2.40 19.31
N LEU A 32 45.82 -1.91 18.86
CA LEU A 32 45.33 -0.57 19.18
C LEU A 32 44.07 -0.75 20.02
N ALA A 33 44.25 -0.66 21.34
CA ALA A 33 43.16 -0.51 22.29
C ALA A 33 42.52 0.87 22.07
N VAL A 34 41.32 0.89 21.50
CA VAL A 34 40.47 2.08 21.50
C VAL A 34 39.56 1.98 22.72
N ALA A 35 39.79 2.86 23.68
CA ALA A 35 38.99 2.99 24.89
C ALA A 35 37.56 3.45 24.52
N LEU A 36 36.56 2.72 25.00
CA LEU A 36 35.15 3.12 24.94
C LEU A 36 34.93 4.36 25.84
N PRO A 37 34.19 5.39 25.38
CA PRO A 37 33.83 6.51 26.23
C PRO A 37 32.81 6.08 27.30
N GLN A 38 33.12 6.38 28.56
CA GLN A 38 32.24 6.19 29.71
C GLN A 38 30.96 7.06 29.56
N PRO A 39 29.76 6.55 29.91
CA PRO A 39 28.55 7.35 29.90
C PRO A 39 28.56 8.41 31.03
N PRO A 40 27.97 9.59 30.82
CA PRO A 40 27.87 10.61 31.86
C PRO A 40 26.90 10.17 32.98
N PRO A 41 27.09 10.64 34.23
CA PRO A 41 26.21 10.31 35.35
C PRO A 41 24.82 10.96 35.18
N PRO A 42 23.75 10.36 35.73
CA PRO A 42 22.40 10.85 35.54
C PRO A 42 22.17 12.19 36.27
N LEU A 43 21.56 13.13 35.56
CA LEU A 43 21.05 14.40 36.08
C LEU A 43 19.84 14.14 37.00
N ARG A 44 19.94 14.59 38.25
CA ARG A 44 18.81 14.67 39.20
C ARG A 44 17.85 15.77 38.76
N LEU A 45 16.59 15.41 38.48
CA LEU A 45 15.48 16.37 38.33
C LEU A 45 14.95 16.80 39.70
N PRO A 46 14.63 18.09 39.92
CA PRO A 46 13.97 18.54 41.14
C PRO A 46 12.46 18.25 41.11
N ALA A 47 11.91 18.00 42.30
CA ALA A 47 10.51 17.64 42.53
C ALA A 47 9.53 18.74 42.09
N ALA A 48 8.41 18.33 41.49
CA ALA A 48 7.28 19.18 41.15
C ALA A 48 6.45 19.55 42.41
N PRO A 49 5.91 20.77 42.51
CA PRO A 49 5.03 21.15 43.61
C PRO A 49 3.59 20.64 43.39
N SER A 50 3.04 20.02 44.43
CA SER A 50 1.64 19.66 44.57
C SER A 50 0.76 20.90 44.76
N VAL A 51 -0.29 21.07 43.96
CA VAL A 51 -1.35 22.05 44.21
C VAL A 51 -2.65 21.31 44.54
N ASN A 52 -3.08 21.46 45.79
CA ASN A 52 -4.38 21.04 46.31
C ASN A 52 -5.50 21.92 45.72
N PHE A 53 -6.62 21.31 45.33
CA PHE A 53 -7.89 22.02 45.20
C PHE A 53 -8.89 21.40 46.18
N ASP A 54 -9.15 22.17 47.24
CA ASP A 54 -10.26 21.95 48.18
C ASP A 54 -11.60 22.29 47.52
N GLY A 55 -12.61 21.48 47.83
CA GLY A 55 -13.91 21.50 47.17
C GLY A 55 -14.90 22.53 47.69
N ARG A 56 -16.10 22.49 47.10
CA ARG A 56 -17.37 22.69 47.81
C ARG A 56 -18.55 22.16 47.00
N LEU A 57 -19.26 21.22 47.61
CA LEU A 57 -20.61 20.80 47.30
C LEU A 57 -21.61 21.91 47.65
N THR A 58 -22.61 22.13 46.80
CA THR A 58 -23.94 22.55 47.24
C THR A 58 -25.01 21.92 46.35
N SER A 59 -25.86 21.15 47.01
CA SER A 59 -27.12 20.56 46.56
C SER A 59 -28.23 21.60 46.40
N ALA A 60 -29.13 21.42 45.41
CA ALA A 60 -30.55 21.69 45.59
C ALA A 60 -31.38 21.00 44.49
N SER A 61 -32.25 20.11 44.94
CA SER A 61 -33.39 19.53 44.23
C SER A 61 -34.58 20.49 44.24
N SER A 62 -35.38 20.54 43.16
CA SER A 62 -36.85 20.46 43.26
C SER A 62 -37.53 20.48 41.89
N THR A 63 -38.41 19.50 41.72
CA THR A 63 -39.48 19.31 40.74
C THR A 63 -40.45 20.48 40.59
N SER A 64 -40.99 20.71 39.39
CA SER A 64 -42.45 20.78 39.17
C SER A 64 -42.82 20.90 37.68
N SER A 65 -43.96 20.28 37.39
CA SER A 65 -44.67 20.11 36.12
C SER A 65 -45.32 21.39 35.59
N SER A 66 -45.39 21.56 34.26
CA SER A 66 -46.58 22.11 33.60
C SER A 66 -46.66 21.67 32.14
N SER A 67 -47.77 21.02 31.81
CA SER A 67 -48.31 20.77 30.48
C SER A 67 -48.77 22.06 29.79
N ILE A 68 -48.61 22.16 28.46
CA ILE A 68 -49.60 22.79 27.55
C ILE A 68 -49.43 22.20 26.15
N SER A 69 -50.56 21.80 25.59
CA SER A 69 -50.80 21.26 24.26
C SER A 69 -51.20 22.35 23.26
N LEU A 70 -50.83 22.13 21.99
CA LEU A 70 -51.58 22.41 20.75
C LEU A 70 -52.18 23.83 20.52
N VAL A 71 -51.78 24.47 19.42
CA VAL A 71 -52.58 24.67 18.18
C VAL A 71 -51.96 25.79 17.33
N GLY A 72 -51.62 25.43 16.08
CA GLY A 72 -51.94 26.18 14.86
C GLY A 72 -51.46 27.62 14.69
N ARG A 73 -50.56 27.83 13.73
CA ARG A 73 -50.72 28.91 12.73
C ARG A 73 -49.93 28.63 11.46
N SER A 74 -50.69 28.43 10.38
CA SER A 74 -50.22 28.68 9.01
C SER A 74 -49.78 30.14 8.88
N SER A 75 -48.63 30.41 8.26
CA SER A 75 -48.58 31.36 7.14
C SER A 75 -47.14 31.57 6.63
N ARG A 76 -47.08 31.66 5.29
CA ARG A 76 -46.12 32.41 4.48
C ARG A 76 -44.75 31.76 4.23
N PHE A 77 -44.67 31.20 3.02
CA PHE A 77 -43.49 31.22 2.16
C PHE A 77 -42.84 32.62 2.22
N GLY A 78 -41.77 32.72 3.00
CA GLY A 78 -40.78 33.77 2.87
C GLY A 78 -39.67 33.23 1.98
N SER A 79 -39.37 33.95 0.91
CA SER A 79 -38.15 33.76 0.13
C SER A 79 -36.94 33.96 1.04
N HIS A 80 -36.38 32.85 1.53
CA HIS A 80 -35.08 32.88 2.18
C HIS A 80 -34.05 33.16 1.08
N LYS A 81 -33.67 34.44 0.99
CA LYS A 81 -32.41 34.88 0.39
C LYS A 81 -31.32 33.91 0.86
N CYS A 82 -30.56 33.37 -0.09
CA CYS A 82 -29.33 32.62 0.17
C CYS A 82 -28.56 33.30 1.29
N ALA A 83 -28.47 32.63 2.43
CA ALA A 83 -27.43 32.96 3.39
C ALA A 83 -26.13 32.65 2.64
N ALA A 84 -25.42 33.69 2.24
CA ALA A 84 -24.08 33.59 1.70
C ALA A 84 -23.28 32.76 2.70
N SER A 85 -22.93 31.53 2.31
CA SER A 85 -21.94 30.73 3.00
C SER A 85 -20.73 31.63 3.19
N THR A 86 -20.35 31.83 4.45
CA THR A 86 -19.22 32.67 4.83
C THR A 86 -17.96 31.88 4.50
N TYR A 87 -17.65 31.77 3.21
CA TYR A 87 -16.42 31.16 2.74
C TYR A 87 -15.25 31.94 3.33
N GLN A 88 -14.34 31.25 4.01
CA GLN A 88 -13.10 31.86 4.46
C GLN A 88 -12.35 32.42 3.24
N PRO A 89 -11.69 33.57 3.34
CA PRO A 89 -10.89 34.09 2.25
C PRO A 89 -9.81 33.07 1.89
N ILE A 90 -9.77 32.63 0.63
CA ILE A 90 -8.65 31.83 0.11
C ILE A 90 -7.39 32.70 0.17
N VAL A 91 -6.26 32.06 0.48
CA VAL A 91 -4.94 32.67 0.30
C VAL A 91 -4.75 32.99 -1.19
N ASP A 92 -4.67 34.28 -1.53
CA ASP A 92 -4.38 34.71 -2.89
C ASP A 92 -3.05 34.12 -3.36
N GLN A 93 -3.13 33.28 -4.40
CA GLN A 93 -2.01 32.55 -4.99
C GLN A 93 -1.70 33.04 -6.40
N SER A 94 -2.36 34.11 -6.87
CA SER A 94 -2.27 34.57 -8.26
C SER A 94 -0.83 34.85 -8.68
N GLU A 95 -0.08 35.66 -7.92
CA GLU A 95 1.31 35.99 -8.26
C GLU A 95 2.20 34.75 -8.35
N LYS A 96 2.10 33.84 -7.36
CA LYS A 96 2.90 32.60 -7.32
C LYS A 96 2.53 31.66 -8.45
N PHE A 97 1.24 31.53 -8.77
CA PHE A 97 0.74 30.73 -9.87
C PHE A 97 1.28 31.24 -11.21
N HIS A 98 1.23 32.56 -11.45
CA HIS A 98 1.77 33.17 -12.66
C HIS A 98 3.30 33.01 -12.78
N GLU A 99 4.05 33.08 -11.68
CA GLU A 99 5.49 32.81 -11.70
C GLU A 99 5.82 31.34 -11.95
N ALA A 100 5.05 30.41 -11.36
CA ALA A 100 5.19 28.98 -11.63
C ALA A 100 4.85 28.65 -13.10
N ALA A 101 3.84 29.30 -13.67
CA ALA A 101 3.42 29.11 -15.06
C ALA A 101 4.49 29.48 -16.10
N LYS A 102 5.47 30.30 -15.73
CA LYS A 102 6.62 30.60 -16.60
C LYS A 102 7.62 29.46 -16.69
N LYS A 103 7.61 28.53 -15.73
CA LYS A 103 8.62 27.47 -15.56
C LYS A 103 8.10 26.06 -15.85
N GLY A 104 6.79 25.87 -15.95
CA GLY A 104 6.17 24.60 -16.30
C GLY A 104 4.66 24.72 -16.52
N ASN A 105 4.05 23.61 -16.92
CA ASN A 105 2.65 23.54 -17.37
C ASN A 105 1.71 22.80 -16.41
N LEU A 106 2.19 22.36 -15.25
CA LEU A 106 1.38 21.68 -14.25
C LEU A 106 1.64 22.30 -12.87
N ILE A 107 0.66 23.02 -12.34
CA ILE A 107 0.85 23.90 -11.18
C ILE A 107 -0.14 23.55 -10.08
N PRO A 108 0.31 23.35 -8.84
CA PRO A 108 -0.59 23.12 -7.73
C PRO A 108 -1.17 24.44 -7.22
N LEU A 109 -2.47 24.45 -6.96
CA LEU A 109 -3.16 25.38 -6.08
C LEU A 109 -3.46 24.64 -4.78
N HIS A 110 -3.37 25.33 -3.64
CA HIS A 110 -3.64 24.67 -2.37
C HIS A 110 -4.32 25.56 -1.34
N GLN A 111 -5.05 24.94 -0.42
CA GLN A 111 -5.57 25.59 0.78
C GLN A 111 -5.19 24.75 1.99
N CYS A 112 -4.65 25.40 3.02
CA CYS A 112 -4.33 24.74 4.28
C CYS A 112 -5.41 25.05 5.31
N LEU A 113 -5.89 24.02 5.99
CA LEU A 113 -6.92 24.09 7.03
C LEU A 113 -6.41 23.45 8.32
N LEU A 114 -7.04 23.78 9.44
CA LEU A 114 -6.85 23.06 10.71
C LEU A 114 -7.61 21.72 10.66
N CYS A 115 -6.97 20.63 11.10
CA CYS A 115 -7.57 19.29 11.03
C CYS A 115 -8.22 18.82 12.34
N ASP A 116 -8.53 19.74 13.26
CA ASP A 116 -8.92 19.43 14.64
C ASP A 116 -10.28 18.72 14.73
N HIS A 117 -11.20 19.07 13.82
CA HIS A 117 -12.55 18.49 13.73
C HIS A 117 -12.70 17.48 12.59
N LEU A 118 -11.68 17.38 11.73
CA LEU A 118 -11.72 16.58 10.51
C LEU A 118 -10.69 15.46 10.62
N THR A 119 -11.17 14.23 10.70
CA THR A 119 -10.30 13.05 10.62
C THR A 119 -10.19 12.57 9.17
N PRO A 120 -9.09 11.87 8.78
CA PRO A 120 -8.97 11.30 7.44
C PRO A 120 -10.15 10.39 7.06
N VAL A 121 -10.65 9.60 8.03
CA VAL A 121 -11.82 8.72 7.84
C VAL A 121 -13.08 9.50 7.51
N LEU A 122 -13.31 10.63 8.20
CA LEU A 122 -14.46 11.48 7.93
C LEU A 122 -14.33 12.21 6.59
N ALA A 123 -13.14 12.77 6.31
CA ALA A 123 -12.86 13.46 5.05
C ALA A 123 -13.07 12.53 3.84
N TYR A 124 -12.60 11.28 3.92
CA TYR A 124 -12.85 10.28 2.88
C TYR A 124 -14.34 10.13 2.59
N ARG A 125 -15.16 10.07 3.64
CA ARG A 125 -16.61 9.88 3.53
C ARG A 125 -17.37 11.13 3.08
N CYS A 126 -16.81 12.31 3.30
CA CYS A 126 -17.30 13.54 2.68
C CYS A 126 -17.08 13.52 1.16
N LEU A 127 -16.00 12.89 0.69
CA LEU A 127 -15.72 12.78 -0.75
C LEU A 127 -16.47 11.62 -1.42
N VAL A 128 -16.57 10.46 -0.75
CA VAL A 128 -17.12 9.24 -1.32
C VAL A 128 -18.29 8.75 -0.49
N ARG A 129 -19.48 8.79 -1.09
CA ARG A 129 -20.71 8.30 -0.47
C ARG A 129 -20.61 6.79 -0.19
N GLU A 130 -21.34 6.32 0.81
CA GLU A 130 -21.29 4.92 1.25
C GLU A 130 -21.78 3.93 0.17
N ASP A 131 -22.72 4.37 -0.67
CA ASP A 131 -23.31 3.62 -1.77
C ASP A 131 -22.49 3.68 -3.08
N ASP A 132 -21.56 4.62 -3.20
CA ASP A 132 -20.77 4.84 -4.41
C ASP A 132 -19.52 3.94 -4.46
N ARG A 133 -19.77 2.65 -4.72
CA ARG A 133 -18.76 1.58 -4.61
C ARG A 133 -17.85 1.46 -5.82
N ASP A 134 -18.29 1.99 -6.97
CA ASP A 134 -17.53 1.98 -8.21
C ASP A 134 -16.82 3.32 -8.48
N ALA A 135 -16.94 4.32 -7.58
CA ALA A 135 -16.15 5.54 -7.63
C ALA A 135 -14.70 5.27 -7.21
N PRO A 136 -13.74 5.37 -8.15
CA PRO A 136 -12.35 5.15 -7.80
C PRO A 136 -11.88 6.20 -6.80
N SER A 137 -11.24 5.72 -5.74
CA SER A 137 -10.87 6.55 -4.59
C SER A 137 -9.92 5.80 -3.68
N PHE A 138 -9.18 6.54 -2.85
CA PHE A 138 -8.25 5.96 -1.91
C PHE A 138 -8.16 6.74 -0.61
N LEU A 139 -7.83 6.02 0.46
CA LEU A 139 -7.38 6.53 1.74
C LEU A 139 -6.11 5.76 2.12
N PHE A 140 -4.99 6.47 2.14
CA PHE A 140 -3.70 5.97 2.61
C PHE A 140 -3.40 6.51 3.99
N GLU A 141 -3.10 5.61 4.92
CA GLU A 141 -2.61 5.93 6.25
C GLU A 141 -1.35 5.11 6.52
N SER A 142 -0.53 5.56 7.46
CA SER A 142 0.71 4.87 7.81
C SER A 142 0.88 4.80 9.31
N VAL A 143 1.54 3.74 9.76
CA VAL A 143 2.00 3.58 11.15
C VAL A 143 3.48 3.23 11.11
N GLN A 144 4.29 4.07 11.75
CA GLN A 144 5.73 3.88 11.80
C GLN A 144 6.11 2.95 12.96
N PRO A 145 7.00 1.98 12.72
CA PRO A 145 7.59 1.20 13.80
C PRO A 145 8.42 2.13 14.69
N GLY A 146 8.26 1.98 16.01
CA GLY A 146 9.00 2.74 17.01
C GLY A 146 9.80 1.81 17.92
N LEU A 147 10.70 2.40 18.73
CA LEU A 147 11.54 1.64 19.68
C LEU A 147 10.68 0.91 20.73
N ASP A 148 9.74 1.62 21.35
CA ASP A 148 8.87 1.07 22.41
C ASP A 148 7.45 0.78 21.91
N ALA A 149 6.90 1.69 21.10
CA ALA A 149 5.54 1.61 20.57
C ALA A 149 5.47 2.16 19.14
N SER A 150 4.59 1.57 18.34
CA SER A 150 4.24 2.07 17.01
C SER A 150 3.56 3.43 17.09
N THR A 151 3.96 4.38 16.25
CA THR A 151 3.37 5.72 16.17
C THR A 151 2.63 5.91 14.86
N VAL A 152 1.53 6.66 14.87
CA VAL A 152 0.87 7.07 13.62
C VAL A 152 1.89 7.83 12.77
N GLY A 153 1.99 7.48 11.49
CA GLY A 153 2.87 8.16 10.55
C GLY A 153 2.42 9.60 10.35
N ARG A 154 3.33 10.45 9.87
CA ARG A 154 3.08 11.89 9.76
C ARG A 154 1.91 12.23 8.84
N TYR A 155 1.73 11.48 7.76
CA TYR A 155 0.77 11.82 6.71
C TYR A 155 -0.33 10.77 6.53
N SER A 156 -1.55 11.25 6.28
CA SER A 156 -2.64 10.50 5.65
C SER A 156 -3.06 11.21 4.37
N ILE A 157 -3.36 10.46 3.32
CA ILE A 157 -3.61 11.00 1.98
C ILE A 157 -4.91 10.44 1.44
N ILE A 158 -5.72 11.31 0.85
CA ILE A 158 -7.02 10.99 0.31
C ILE A 158 -7.13 11.54 -1.10
N GLY A 159 -7.71 10.74 -1.99
CA GLY A 159 -8.17 11.19 -3.30
C GLY A 159 -9.43 10.44 -3.70
N ALA A 160 -10.27 11.07 -4.50
CA ALA A 160 -11.50 10.50 -5.01
C ALA A 160 -11.81 11.06 -6.39
N GLN A 161 -12.51 10.29 -7.22
CA GLN A 161 -12.99 10.73 -8.54
C GLN A 161 -11.83 11.22 -9.43
N PRO A 162 -10.94 10.32 -9.85
CA PRO A 162 -9.78 10.70 -10.67
C PRO A 162 -10.22 11.34 -11.99
N THR A 163 -9.40 12.24 -12.53
CA THR A 163 -9.65 12.89 -13.82
C THR A 163 -9.47 11.92 -14.99
N ILE A 164 -8.51 11.00 -14.89
CA ILE A 164 -8.27 9.94 -15.85
C ILE A 164 -8.21 8.61 -15.11
N GLU A 165 -8.75 7.57 -15.70
CA GLU A 165 -8.70 6.23 -15.16
C GLU A 165 -8.23 5.23 -16.22
N ILE A 166 -7.33 4.33 -15.83
CA ILE A 166 -6.77 3.28 -16.68
C ILE A 166 -7.08 1.93 -16.04
N VAL A 167 -7.73 1.05 -16.80
CA VAL A 167 -8.02 -0.32 -16.41
C VAL A 167 -7.42 -1.24 -17.46
N ALA A 168 -6.51 -2.12 -17.05
CA ALA A 168 -5.92 -3.12 -17.91
C ALA A 168 -6.41 -4.51 -17.52
N LYS A 169 -6.84 -5.27 -18.52
CA LYS A 169 -7.09 -6.70 -18.42
C LYS A 169 -6.36 -7.41 -19.55
N GLU A 170 -5.35 -8.17 -19.19
CA GLU A 170 -4.34 -8.67 -20.13
C GLU A 170 -3.86 -7.50 -21.01
N ASN A 171 -3.76 -7.68 -22.32
CA ASN A 171 -3.32 -6.61 -23.21
C ASN A 171 -4.42 -5.58 -23.56
N MET A 172 -5.66 -5.76 -23.11
CA MET A 172 -6.73 -4.79 -23.35
C MET A 172 -6.70 -3.69 -22.30
N VAL A 173 -6.46 -2.46 -22.73
CA VAL A 173 -6.42 -1.27 -21.86
C VAL A 173 -7.60 -0.37 -22.19
N THR A 174 -8.43 -0.11 -21.17
CA THR A 174 -9.49 0.90 -21.23
C THR A 174 -9.03 2.15 -20.49
N THR A 175 -9.01 3.29 -21.19
CA THR A 175 -8.73 4.62 -20.61
C THR A 175 -10.03 5.43 -20.58
N MET A 176 -10.38 6.00 -19.44
CA MET A 176 -11.57 6.84 -19.25
C MET A 176 -11.14 8.24 -18.85
N TYR A 177 -11.52 9.23 -19.65
CA TYR A 177 -11.30 10.65 -19.40
C TYR A 177 -12.61 11.25 -18.88
N HIS A 178 -12.72 11.35 -17.54
CA HIS A 178 -13.99 11.67 -16.87
C HIS A 178 -14.49 13.08 -17.21
N HIS A 179 -13.60 14.06 -17.41
CA HIS A 179 -14.00 15.41 -17.82
C HIS A 179 -14.57 15.51 -19.23
N GLU A 180 -14.12 14.64 -20.13
CA GLU A 180 -14.54 14.65 -21.53
C GLU A 180 -15.70 13.67 -21.79
N ASN A 181 -16.09 12.89 -20.77
CA ASN A 181 -16.94 11.71 -20.92
C ASN A 181 -16.48 10.80 -22.08
N ARG A 182 -15.15 10.69 -22.26
CA ARG A 182 -14.52 9.93 -23.33
C ARG A 182 -13.97 8.62 -22.78
N ARG A 183 -14.19 7.53 -23.51
CA ARG A 183 -13.62 6.21 -23.23
C ARG A 183 -12.88 5.72 -24.47
N GLU A 184 -11.68 5.21 -24.27
CA GLU A 184 -10.83 4.65 -25.31
C GLU A 184 -10.41 3.24 -24.93
N GLU A 185 -10.43 2.34 -25.90
CA GLU A 185 -9.93 0.97 -25.76
C GLU A 185 -8.81 0.75 -26.76
N GLN A 186 -7.72 0.16 -26.28
CA GLN A 186 -6.57 -0.16 -27.11
C GLN A 186 -5.91 -1.45 -26.62
N ILE A 187 -5.36 -2.20 -27.57
CA ILE A 187 -4.48 -3.32 -27.25
C ILE A 187 -3.07 -2.77 -27.09
N VAL A 188 -2.49 -2.95 -25.91
CA VAL A 188 -1.15 -2.45 -25.57
C VAL A 188 -0.31 -3.61 -25.07
N GLU A 189 0.95 -3.63 -25.50
CA GLU A 189 1.91 -4.65 -25.06
C GLU A 189 2.28 -4.55 -23.58
N ASP A 190 2.44 -3.33 -23.07
CA ASP A 190 2.68 -3.01 -21.67
C ASP A 190 1.74 -1.86 -21.24
N PRO A 191 0.71 -2.13 -20.42
CA PRO A 191 -0.21 -1.09 -19.97
C PRO A 191 0.43 0.00 -19.11
N MET A 192 1.60 -0.22 -18.50
CA MET A 192 2.32 0.81 -17.72
C MET A 192 2.89 1.93 -18.60
N ASP A 193 2.98 1.72 -19.93
CA ASP A 193 3.40 2.78 -20.85
C ASP A 193 2.27 3.78 -21.15
N VAL A 194 1.01 3.44 -20.88
CA VAL A 194 -0.13 4.36 -21.06
C VAL A 194 -0.06 5.56 -20.10
N PRO A 195 -0.01 5.38 -18.76
CA PRO A 195 0.10 6.52 -17.85
C PRO A 195 1.40 7.29 -18.05
N ARG A 196 2.51 6.61 -18.40
CA ARG A 196 3.78 7.25 -18.76
C ARG A 196 3.60 8.22 -19.93
N ARG A 197 3.00 7.77 -21.04
CA ARG A 197 2.74 8.60 -22.23
C ARG A 197 1.81 9.77 -21.94
N ILE A 198 0.80 9.58 -21.09
CA ILE A 198 -0.11 10.66 -20.70
C ILE A 198 0.64 11.78 -19.96
N MET A 199 1.64 11.43 -19.15
CA MET A 199 2.47 12.40 -18.42
C MET A 199 3.60 13.01 -19.27
N GLU A 200 3.81 12.55 -20.51
CA GLU A 200 4.89 13.08 -21.36
C GLU A 200 4.65 14.57 -21.66
N GLY A 201 5.71 15.37 -21.45
CA GLY A 201 5.64 16.82 -21.64
C GLY A 201 5.09 17.59 -20.43
N TRP A 202 4.64 16.93 -19.37
CA TRP A 202 4.26 17.61 -18.14
C TRP A 202 5.51 18.03 -17.34
N THR A 203 5.54 19.30 -16.94
CA THR A 203 6.59 19.93 -16.15
C THR A 203 5.98 20.46 -14.85
N PRO A 204 5.77 19.58 -13.85
CA PRO A 204 5.18 19.97 -12.58
C PRO A 204 6.06 20.97 -11.83
N GLN A 205 5.44 22.00 -11.27
CA GLN A 205 6.11 22.97 -10.40
C GLN A 205 5.91 22.59 -8.94
N LEU A 206 7.02 22.32 -8.24
CA LEU A 206 7.01 22.15 -6.80
C LEU A 206 7.00 23.53 -6.13
N VAL A 207 6.10 23.70 -5.17
CA VAL A 207 6.01 24.91 -4.33
C VAL A 207 6.34 24.54 -2.89
N ASP A 208 7.04 25.43 -2.18
CA ASP A 208 7.63 25.16 -0.87
C ASP A 208 6.58 24.92 0.23
N GLU A 209 5.35 25.36 0.02
CA GLU A 209 4.23 25.24 0.96
C GLU A 209 3.60 23.84 1.00
N LEU A 210 3.87 23.00 0.00
CA LEU A 210 3.35 21.64 -0.05
C LEU A 210 4.16 20.70 0.86
N PRO A 211 3.51 19.73 1.51
CA PRO A 211 4.22 18.73 2.31
C PRO A 211 5.13 17.87 1.43
N GLU A 212 6.27 17.41 2.00
CA GLU A 212 7.22 16.52 1.31
C GLU A 212 6.72 15.05 1.21
N CYS A 213 5.49 14.87 0.74
CA CYS A 213 4.85 13.58 0.49
C CYS A 213 4.15 13.58 -0.89
N PHE A 214 3.42 12.52 -1.19
CA PHE A 214 2.57 12.48 -2.39
C PHE A 214 1.50 13.57 -2.29
N CYS A 215 1.42 14.41 -3.32
CA CYS A 215 0.50 15.55 -3.40
C CYS A 215 -0.37 15.52 -4.65
N GLY A 216 -0.40 14.41 -5.39
CA GLY A 216 -1.13 14.27 -6.66
C GLY A 216 -0.35 13.44 -7.66
N GLY A 217 -1.06 12.75 -8.56
CA GLY A 217 -0.49 11.83 -9.54
C GLY A 217 -1.32 10.56 -9.70
N TRP A 218 -0.68 9.49 -10.18
CA TRP A 218 -1.33 8.19 -10.37
C TRP A 218 -1.41 7.42 -9.06
N VAL A 219 -2.57 6.87 -8.75
CA VAL A 219 -2.80 5.99 -7.59
C VAL A 219 -3.62 4.79 -8.02
N GLY A 220 -3.26 3.61 -7.54
CA GLY A 220 -4.03 2.40 -7.77
C GLY A 220 -3.30 1.13 -7.36
N PHE A 221 -3.53 0.04 -8.09
CA PHE A 221 -2.88 -1.24 -7.85
C PHE A 221 -2.39 -1.90 -9.14
N PHE A 222 -1.38 -2.74 -8.97
CA PHE A 222 -0.78 -3.62 -9.96
C PHE A 222 -0.91 -5.04 -9.42
N SER A 223 -1.60 -5.93 -10.12
CA SER A 223 -1.72 -7.33 -9.72
C SER A 223 -0.36 -8.04 -9.79
N TYR A 224 -0.24 -9.20 -9.14
CA TYR A 224 0.90 -10.11 -9.35
C TYR A 224 1.09 -10.45 -10.84
N ASP A 225 -0.03 -10.65 -11.55
CA ASP A 225 -0.05 -10.95 -12.98
C ASP A 225 0.46 -9.80 -13.87
N THR A 226 0.71 -8.61 -13.32
CA THR A 226 1.43 -7.52 -14.02
C THR A 226 2.82 -7.96 -14.48
N VAL A 227 3.45 -8.93 -13.79
CA VAL A 227 4.74 -9.50 -14.22
C VAL A 227 4.69 -10.10 -15.62
N ARG A 228 3.51 -10.54 -16.08
CA ARG A 228 3.34 -11.16 -17.41
C ARG A 228 3.53 -10.15 -18.54
N PHE A 229 3.37 -8.85 -18.28
CA PHE A 229 3.75 -7.79 -19.21
C PHE A 229 5.26 -7.56 -19.30
N VAL A 230 6.02 -7.97 -18.27
CA VAL A 230 7.48 -7.82 -18.21
C VAL A 230 8.17 -9.09 -18.72
N GLU A 231 7.82 -10.24 -18.13
CA GLU A 231 8.38 -11.56 -18.43
C GLU A 231 7.58 -12.31 -19.53
N LYS A 232 7.13 -11.59 -20.56
CA LYS A 232 6.17 -12.06 -21.60
C LYS A 232 6.49 -13.45 -22.18
N LYS A 233 7.77 -13.74 -22.38
CA LYS A 233 8.23 -15.01 -22.99
C LYS A 233 8.15 -16.20 -22.04
N LYS A 234 8.34 -15.97 -20.75
CA LYS A 234 8.43 -17.02 -19.73
C LYS A 234 7.12 -17.17 -18.97
N MET A 235 6.37 -16.08 -18.80
CA MET A 235 5.11 -16.02 -18.07
C MET A 235 3.97 -15.49 -18.95
N PRO A 236 3.63 -16.08 -20.11
CA PRO A 236 2.54 -15.60 -20.95
C PRO A 236 1.17 -15.80 -20.25
N PHE A 237 0.19 -14.94 -20.53
CA PHE A 237 -1.18 -15.07 -19.98
C PHE A 237 -1.86 -16.40 -20.35
N SER A 238 -1.50 -17.00 -21.49
CA SER A 238 -2.02 -18.29 -21.95
C SER A 238 -1.56 -19.49 -21.10
N ALA A 239 -0.47 -19.35 -20.34
CA ALA A 239 0.05 -20.38 -19.44
C ALA A 239 -0.33 -20.11 -17.98
N ALA A 240 -0.99 -18.98 -17.69
CA ALA A 240 -1.40 -18.63 -16.34
C ALA A 240 -2.44 -19.62 -15.80
N PRO A 241 -2.50 -19.81 -14.47
CA PRO A 241 -3.62 -20.50 -13.84
C PRO A 241 -4.97 -19.86 -14.22
N PRO A 242 -6.09 -20.59 -14.03
CA PRO A 242 -7.42 -20.03 -14.24
C PRO A 242 -7.65 -18.72 -13.47
N ASP A 243 -8.27 -17.75 -14.13
CA ASP A 243 -8.76 -16.52 -13.49
C ASP A 243 -10.23 -16.68 -13.07
N ASP A 244 -10.45 -16.97 -11.80
CA ASP A 244 -11.77 -17.23 -11.23
C ASP A 244 -12.49 -15.95 -10.74
N ARG A 245 -11.78 -14.82 -10.66
CA ARG A 245 -12.32 -13.57 -10.11
C ARG A 245 -12.50 -12.49 -11.17
N ASN A 246 -11.86 -12.62 -12.32
CA ASN A 246 -11.94 -11.67 -13.44
C ASN A 246 -11.68 -10.21 -12.99
N LEU A 247 -10.69 -10.02 -12.12
CA LEU A 247 -10.28 -8.69 -11.65
C LEU A 247 -9.35 -8.03 -12.68
N PRO A 248 -9.26 -6.70 -12.72
CA PRO A 248 -8.23 -6.03 -13.51
C PRO A 248 -6.82 -6.45 -13.10
N ASP A 249 -5.91 -6.51 -14.06
CA ASP A 249 -4.49 -6.72 -13.79
C ASP A 249 -3.83 -5.41 -13.33
N ILE A 250 -4.27 -4.27 -13.85
CA ILE A 250 -3.86 -2.94 -13.39
C ILE A 250 -5.09 -2.04 -13.32
N HIS A 251 -5.20 -1.28 -12.23
CA HIS A 251 -6.12 -0.16 -12.10
C HIS A 251 -5.35 1.06 -11.62
N LEU A 252 -5.47 2.18 -12.32
CA LEU A 252 -4.85 3.45 -11.95
C LEU A 252 -5.83 4.60 -12.15
N GLY A 253 -5.94 5.49 -11.17
CA GLY A 253 -6.59 6.79 -11.28
C GLY A 253 -5.55 7.91 -11.22
N LEU A 254 -5.70 8.93 -12.07
CA LEU A 254 -4.94 10.17 -12.01
C LEU A 254 -5.70 11.18 -11.15
N TYR A 255 -5.14 11.52 -9.98
CA TYR A 255 -5.74 12.43 -9.02
C TYR A 255 -4.98 13.76 -9.03
N ASP A 256 -5.62 14.77 -9.59
CA ASP A 256 -5.25 16.18 -9.49
C ASP A 256 -5.79 16.81 -8.19
N ASP A 257 -6.89 16.29 -7.66
CA ASP A 257 -7.45 16.62 -6.35
C ASP A 257 -7.01 15.65 -5.27
N VAL A 258 -6.30 16.16 -4.24
CA VAL A 258 -5.95 15.37 -3.05
C VAL A 258 -6.09 16.16 -1.75
N ILE A 259 -6.30 15.44 -0.66
CA ILE A 259 -6.23 15.97 0.71
C ILE A 259 -5.10 15.27 1.44
N VAL A 260 -4.15 16.04 1.97
CA VAL A 260 -3.04 15.55 2.78
C VAL A 260 -3.19 16.05 4.21
N PHE A 261 -3.37 15.13 5.15
CA PHE A 261 -3.33 15.41 6.58
C PHE A 261 -1.90 15.33 7.09
N ASP A 262 -1.38 16.41 7.68
CA ASP A 262 -0.15 16.41 8.48
C ASP A 262 -0.53 16.31 9.97
N HIS A 263 -0.38 15.11 10.53
CA HIS A 263 -0.71 14.82 11.93
C HIS A 263 0.24 15.46 12.92
N VAL A 264 1.44 15.85 12.50
CA VAL A 264 2.42 16.52 13.36
C VAL A 264 2.08 18.00 13.45
N ASP A 265 1.87 18.64 12.29
CA ASP A 265 1.56 20.07 12.21
C ASP A 265 0.08 20.40 12.48
N LYS A 266 -0.78 19.38 12.56
CA LYS A 266 -2.25 19.50 12.73
C LYS A 266 -2.93 20.26 11.59
N LYS A 267 -2.49 19.97 10.36
CA LYS A 267 -2.95 20.64 9.14
C LYS A 267 -3.59 19.64 8.18
N ALA A 268 -4.56 20.11 7.40
CA ALA A 268 -5.05 19.44 6.21
C ALA A 268 -4.77 20.34 4.99
N HIS A 269 -3.96 19.86 4.06
CA HIS A 269 -3.67 20.51 2.79
C HIS A 269 -4.62 19.95 1.74
N LEU A 270 -5.49 20.81 1.20
CA LEU A 270 -6.31 20.51 0.04
C LEU A 270 -5.57 21.03 -1.18
N ILE A 271 -5.34 20.18 -2.16
CA ILE A 271 -4.46 20.46 -3.29
C ILE A 271 -5.22 20.14 -4.57
N HIS A 272 -5.20 21.06 -5.52
CA HIS A 272 -5.72 20.89 -6.86
C HIS A 272 -4.60 21.18 -7.87
N TRP A 273 -4.32 20.27 -8.79
CA TRP A 273 -3.33 20.48 -9.85
C TRP A 273 -3.96 20.99 -11.15
N VAL A 274 -3.47 22.13 -11.63
CA VAL A 274 -3.93 22.77 -12.87
C VAL A 274 -2.97 22.49 -14.01
N GLN A 275 -3.46 21.87 -15.08
CA GLN A 275 -2.72 21.66 -16.33
C GLN A 275 -2.98 22.82 -17.30
N LEU A 276 -1.97 23.67 -17.54
CA LEU A 276 -2.10 24.89 -18.33
C LEU A 276 -2.51 24.64 -19.79
N ASP A 277 -2.02 23.55 -20.38
CA ASP A 277 -2.23 23.22 -21.80
C ASP A 277 -3.71 22.96 -22.15
N ARG A 278 -4.60 22.88 -21.14
CA ARG A 278 -6.04 22.72 -21.31
C ARG A 278 -6.80 24.05 -21.48
N TYR A 279 -6.12 25.19 -21.30
CA TYR A 279 -6.75 26.51 -21.27
C TYR A 279 -6.17 27.44 -22.34
N SER A 280 -6.95 28.46 -22.70
CA SER A 280 -6.52 29.45 -23.69
C SER A 280 -5.59 30.52 -23.10
N SER A 281 -5.63 30.71 -21.78
CA SER A 281 -4.80 31.68 -21.05
C SER A 281 -4.49 31.22 -19.63
N ILE A 282 -3.42 31.77 -19.03
CA ILE A 282 -3.03 31.50 -17.64
C ILE A 282 -4.09 32.00 -16.65
N GLU A 283 -4.76 33.11 -16.97
CA GLU A 283 -5.82 33.68 -16.14
C GLU A 283 -7.06 32.79 -16.09
N GLU A 284 -7.45 32.23 -17.24
CA GLU A 284 -8.52 31.23 -17.32
C GLU A 284 -8.18 29.98 -16.50
N ALA A 285 -6.96 29.46 -16.65
CA ALA A 285 -6.48 28.30 -15.91
C ALA A 285 -6.47 28.54 -14.38
N TYR A 286 -6.04 29.73 -13.94
CA TYR A 286 -6.05 30.10 -12.53
C TYR A 286 -7.47 30.17 -11.97
N ASN A 287 -8.37 30.85 -12.67
CA ASN A 287 -9.75 31.03 -12.21
C ASN A 287 -10.50 29.69 -12.12
N ASP A 288 -10.42 28.82 -13.14
CA ASP A 288 -11.02 27.48 -13.08
C ASP A 288 -10.39 26.62 -11.97
N GLY A 289 -9.06 26.70 -11.81
CA GLY A 289 -8.36 26.00 -10.75
C GLY A 289 -8.78 26.42 -9.34
N ILE A 290 -9.03 27.72 -9.12
CA ILE A 290 -9.56 28.23 -7.84
C ILE A 290 -11.00 27.76 -7.62
N ASP A 291 -11.84 27.75 -8.65
CA ASP A 291 -13.22 27.25 -8.57
C ASP A 291 -13.26 25.75 -8.20
N ARG A 292 -12.34 24.95 -8.78
CA ARG A 292 -12.18 23.52 -8.44
C ARG A 292 -11.69 23.31 -7.02
N LEU A 293 -10.68 24.06 -6.60
CA LEU A 293 -10.20 24.02 -5.22
C LEU A 293 -11.31 24.40 -4.24
N MET A 294 -12.12 25.43 -4.56
CA MET A 294 -13.28 25.79 -3.75
C MET A 294 -14.33 24.69 -3.68
N ASN A 295 -14.59 24.00 -4.78
CA ASN A 295 -15.49 22.85 -4.79
C ASN A 295 -14.96 21.75 -3.85
N LEU A 296 -13.68 21.41 -3.93
CA LEU A 296 -13.05 20.44 -3.03
C LEU A 296 -13.18 20.87 -1.55
N ILE A 297 -12.92 22.13 -1.22
CA ILE A 297 -13.10 22.68 0.14
C ILE A 297 -14.55 22.53 0.60
N SER A 298 -15.51 22.88 -0.27
CA SER A 298 -16.94 22.89 0.05
C SER A 298 -17.48 21.51 0.42
N ARG A 299 -16.96 20.45 -0.22
CA ARG A 299 -17.34 19.05 0.06
C ARG A 299 -16.95 18.61 1.48
N ILE A 300 -15.87 19.17 2.01
CA ILE A 300 -15.35 18.80 3.34
C ILE A 300 -15.95 19.68 4.44
N HIS A 301 -16.25 20.94 4.12
CA HIS A 301 -16.83 21.92 5.03
C HIS A 301 -18.36 21.87 5.10
N ASP A 302 -19.01 20.91 4.45
CA ASP A 302 -20.48 20.83 4.42
C ASP A 302 -21.07 20.78 5.84
N ILE A 303 -22.21 21.46 6.02
CA ILE A 303 -22.85 21.75 7.30
C ILE A 303 -23.41 20.47 7.95
N ALA A 304 -23.58 19.39 7.18
CA ALA A 304 -24.05 18.09 7.65
C ALA A 304 -23.08 16.97 7.21
N PRO A 305 -21.90 16.84 7.85
CA PRO A 305 -20.98 15.76 7.53
C PRO A 305 -21.66 14.39 7.70
N PRO A 306 -21.27 13.38 6.91
CA PRO A 306 -21.88 12.06 6.97
C PRO A 306 -21.76 11.50 8.39
N ARG A 307 -22.89 11.06 8.96
CA ARG A 307 -22.92 10.42 10.27
C ARG A 307 -22.41 8.99 10.15
N LEU A 308 -21.12 8.80 10.37
CA LEU A 308 -20.56 7.46 10.47
C LEU A 308 -21.04 6.78 11.75
N SER A 309 -21.50 5.53 11.63
CA SER A 309 -21.84 4.69 12.79
C SER A 309 -20.61 4.61 13.70
N SER A 310 -20.75 5.00 14.98
CA SER A 310 -19.61 5.04 15.93
C SER A 310 -18.96 3.67 16.11
N GLY A 311 -19.75 2.59 16.02
CA GLY A 311 -19.32 1.24 16.36
C GLY A 311 -19.08 1.07 17.87
N SER A 312 -19.08 -0.17 18.35
CA SER A 312 -18.73 -0.50 19.74
C SER A 312 -17.74 -1.65 19.77
N ILE A 313 -16.56 -1.42 20.33
CA ILE A 313 -15.53 -2.46 20.49
C ILE A 313 -15.85 -3.24 21.77
N MET A 314 -16.51 -4.38 21.61
CA MET A 314 -16.82 -5.29 22.72
C MET A 314 -15.95 -6.56 22.73
N MET A 315 -15.09 -6.72 21.73
CA MET A 315 -14.21 -7.89 21.56
C MET A 315 -12.75 -7.53 21.76
N SER A 316 -11.95 -8.48 22.24
CA SER A 316 -10.50 -8.32 22.32
C SER A 316 -9.89 -8.24 20.91
N THR A 317 -9.14 -7.17 20.63
CA THR A 317 -8.54 -6.95 19.30
C THR A 317 -7.21 -7.65 19.11
N SER A 318 -6.59 -8.16 20.19
CA SER A 318 -5.25 -8.77 20.17
C SER A 318 -5.24 -10.29 19.93
N LEU A 319 -6.41 -10.92 19.83
CA LEU A 319 -6.53 -12.34 19.54
C LEU A 319 -6.62 -12.57 18.02
N PHE A 320 -6.11 -13.72 17.56
CA PHE A 320 -6.34 -14.18 16.19
C PHE A 320 -7.84 -14.36 15.92
N GLY A 321 -8.24 -14.08 14.67
CA GLY A 321 -9.58 -14.40 14.19
C GLY A 321 -9.81 -15.91 14.10
N PRO A 322 -11.06 -16.35 13.87
CA PRO A 322 -11.36 -17.76 13.65
C PRO A 322 -10.61 -18.27 12.43
N LYS A 323 -10.35 -19.59 12.42
CA LYS A 323 -9.90 -20.30 11.23
C LYS A 323 -10.92 -20.10 10.10
N LEU A 324 -10.42 -19.90 8.88
CA LEU A 324 -11.25 -19.79 7.70
C LEU A 324 -11.41 -21.20 7.10
N ASP A 325 -12.66 -21.64 6.96
CA ASP A 325 -12.98 -23.00 6.53
C ASP A 325 -13.01 -23.17 5.01
N VAL A 326 -13.18 -22.07 4.26
CA VAL A 326 -13.24 -22.07 2.80
C VAL A 326 -11.91 -21.57 2.25
N SER A 327 -11.17 -22.46 1.57
CA SER A 327 -9.91 -22.17 0.90
C SER A 327 -9.95 -22.65 -0.56
N SER A 328 -9.16 -22.01 -1.42
CA SER A 328 -8.97 -22.41 -2.82
C SER A 328 -8.30 -23.78 -2.95
N MET A 329 -7.57 -24.22 -1.92
CA MET A 329 -6.90 -25.52 -1.87
C MET A 329 -7.33 -26.25 -0.60
N THR A 330 -7.41 -27.59 -0.65
CA THR A 330 -7.55 -28.38 0.57
C THR A 330 -6.24 -28.34 1.37
N ASN A 331 -6.31 -28.73 2.65
CA ASN A 331 -5.12 -28.81 3.51
C ASN A 331 -4.10 -29.79 2.91
N GLU A 332 -4.58 -30.91 2.40
CA GLU A 332 -3.80 -31.96 1.76
C GLU A 332 -3.18 -31.48 0.44
N ASP A 333 -3.95 -30.80 -0.42
CA ASP A 333 -3.42 -30.28 -1.70
C ASP A 333 -2.31 -29.24 -1.48
N TYR A 334 -2.47 -28.35 -0.49
CA TYR A 334 -1.43 -27.37 -0.16
C TYR A 334 -0.16 -28.05 0.34
N LYS A 335 -0.29 -29.06 1.22
CA LYS A 335 0.85 -29.82 1.73
C LYS A 335 1.58 -30.58 0.62
N GLU A 336 0.84 -31.16 -0.32
CA GLU A 336 1.43 -31.83 -1.48
C GLU A 336 2.19 -30.84 -2.38
N ALA A 337 1.65 -29.64 -2.56
CA ALA A 337 2.35 -28.58 -3.29
C ALA A 337 3.64 -28.16 -2.58
N VAL A 338 3.65 -28.10 -1.23
CA VAL A 338 4.86 -27.86 -0.44
C VAL A 338 5.89 -28.98 -0.63
N LEU A 339 5.47 -30.25 -0.60
CA LEU A 339 6.37 -31.38 -0.84
C LEU A 339 6.98 -31.34 -2.25
N THR A 340 6.16 -31.08 -3.27
CA THR A 340 6.60 -30.91 -4.66
C THR A 340 7.60 -29.75 -4.80
N ALA A 341 7.32 -28.60 -4.18
CA ALA A 341 8.26 -27.48 -4.14
C ALA A 341 9.60 -27.86 -3.52
N LYS A 342 9.60 -28.66 -2.44
CA LYS A 342 10.84 -29.16 -1.82
C LYS A 342 11.63 -30.07 -2.74
N GLU A 343 10.98 -30.89 -3.57
CA GLU A 343 11.68 -31.71 -4.57
C GLU A 343 12.43 -30.84 -5.58
N HIS A 344 11.82 -29.75 -6.07
CA HIS A 344 12.50 -28.78 -6.92
C HIS A 344 13.67 -28.08 -6.22
N ILE A 345 13.55 -27.80 -4.92
CA ILE A 345 14.66 -27.23 -4.13
C ILE A 345 15.82 -28.23 -4.02
N LEU A 346 15.53 -29.50 -3.72
CA LEU A 346 16.54 -30.55 -3.61
C LEU A 346 17.20 -30.87 -4.96
N ALA A 347 16.46 -30.74 -6.06
CA ALA A 347 16.99 -30.87 -7.42
C ALA A 347 17.87 -29.69 -7.84
N GLY A 348 17.80 -28.56 -7.12
CA GLY A 348 18.56 -27.35 -7.40
C GLY A 348 17.92 -26.43 -8.44
N ASP A 349 16.62 -26.60 -8.74
CA ASP A 349 15.88 -25.72 -9.65
C ASP A 349 15.66 -24.34 -9.04
N ILE A 350 15.40 -24.31 -7.72
CA ILE A 350 15.15 -23.12 -6.90
C ILE A 350 15.81 -23.27 -5.53
N PHE A 351 16.10 -22.16 -4.86
CA PHE A 351 16.52 -22.11 -3.46
C PHE A 351 15.33 -21.91 -2.52
N GLN A 352 14.32 -21.15 -2.98
CA GLN A 352 13.10 -20.86 -2.25
C GLN A 352 11.96 -20.59 -3.24
N ILE A 353 10.74 -20.92 -2.82
CA ILE A 353 9.49 -20.53 -3.47
C ILE A 353 8.49 -20.11 -2.40
N VAL A 354 7.63 -19.15 -2.70
CA VAL A 354 6.58 -18.70 -1.79
C VAL A 354 5.25 -19.15 -2.37
N LEU A 355 4.67 -20.19 -1.80
CA LEU A 355 3.35 -20.71 -2.18
C LEU A 355 2.26 -20.03 -1.36
N SER A 356 1.07 -19.89 -1.95
CA SER A 356 -0.07 -19.24 -1.32
C SER A 356 -1.38 -19.93 -1.60
N GLN A 357 -2.36 -19.68 -0.74
CA GLN A 357 -3.74 -20.13 -0.90
C GLN A 357 -4.70 -18.99 -0.53
N ARG A 358 -5.87 -18.98 -1.17
CA ARG A 358 -6.88 -17.94 -0.97
C ARG A 358 -8.03 -18.48 -0.13
N PHE A 359 -8.29 -17.81 0.99
CA PHE A 359 -9.42 -18.05 1.85
C PHE A 359 -10.60 -17.13 1.49
N GLU A 360 -11.81 -17.62 1.70
CA GLU A 360 -13.05 -16.87 1.53
C GLU A 360 -13.75 -16.69 2.88
N ARG A 361 -14.29 -15.49 3.12
CA ARG A 361 -15.21 -15.23 4.21
C ARG A 361 -16.39 -14.38 3.75
N ARG A 362 -17.60 -14.84 4.05
CA ARG A 362 -18.82 -14.05 3.85
C ARG A 362 -19.08 -13.14 5.04
N THR A 363 -19.60 -11.94 4.79
CA THR A 363 -19.89 -10.95 5.83
C THR A 363 -20.94 -9.94 5.40
N TYR A 364 -21.66 -9.33 6.34
CA TYR A 364 -22.56 -8.20 6.09
C TYR A 364 -21.97 -6.85 6.53
N ALA A 365 -20.74 -6.84 7.06
CA ALA A 365 -20.02 -5.61 7.35
C ALA A 365 -19.57 -4.94 6.05
N ASP A 366 -19.69 -3.62 5.97
CA ASP A 366 -19.22 -2.89 4.79
C ASP A 366 -17.69 -2.88 4.74
N PRO A 367 -17.04 -2.99 3.56
CA PRO A 367 -15.58 -2.97 3.44
C PRO A 367 -14.91 -1.79 4.15
N PHE A 368 -15.56 -0.63 4.20
CA PHE A 368 -15.00 0.52 4.91
C PHE A 368 -15.13 0.40 6.43
N GLU A 369 -16.18 -0.24 6.94
CA GLU A 369 -16.27 -0.62 8.35
C GLU A 369 -15.17 -1.61 8.72
N ILE A 370 -14.90 -2.57 7.84
CA ILE A 370 -13.80 -3.53 8.00
C ILE A 370 -12.45 -2.81 7.98
N TYR A 371 -12.24 -1.84 7.09
CA TYR A 371 -11.05 -0.98 7.11
C TYR A 371 -10.88 -0.24 8.43
N ARG A 372 -11.96 0.37 8.95
CA ARG A 372 -11.95 1.06 10.25
C ARG A 372 -11.55 0.13 11.39
N CYS A 373 -12.02 -1.13 11.37
CA CYS A 373 -11.62 -2.16 12.32
C CYS A 373 -10.19 -2.65 12.11
N LEU A 374 -9.73 -2.77 10.87
CA LEU A 374 -8.38 -3.21 10.54
C LEU A 374 -7.32 -2.23 11.07
N ARG A 375 -7.60 -0.92 11.04
CA ARG A 375 -6.76 0.13 11.66
C ARG A 375 -6.53 -0.10 13.16
N VAL A 376 -7.47 -0.76 13.84
CA VAL A 376 -7.39 -1.08 15.27
C VAL A 376 -6.71 -2.43 15.50
N VAL A 377 -7.04 -3.43 14.67
CA VAL A 377 -6.57 -4.81 14.85
C VAL A 377 -5.12 -4.98 14.41
N ASN A 378 -4.71 -4.37 13.29
CA ASN A 378 -3.38 -4.58 12.71
C ASN A 378 -2.80 -3.32 12.06
N PRO A 379 -2.52 -2.26 12.84
CA PRO A 379 -1.90 -1.04 12.31
C PRO A 379 -0.53 -1.34 11.69
N SER A 380 -0.34 -0.94 10.43
CA SER A 380 0.87 -1.24 9.64
C SER A 380 1.37 0.00 8.87
N PRO A 381 2.61 -0.01 8.34
CA PRO A 381 3.17 1.11 7.59
C PRO A 381 2.37 1.52 6.36
N TYR A 382 1.66 0.58 5.75
CA TYR A 382 0.80 0.82 4.60
C TYR A 382 -0.62 0.35 4.88
N MET A 383 -1.41 1.26 5.47
CA MET A 383 -2.86 1.07 5.62
C MET A 383 -3.54 1.67 4.40
N THR A 384 -4.42 0.90 3.77
CA THR A 384 -5.08 1.33 2.54
C THR A 384 -6.53 0.89 2.50
N TYR A 385 -7.39 1.84 2.16
CA TYR A 385 -8.69 1.59 1.58
C TYR A 385 -8.65 2.12 0.14
N LEU A 386 -8.67 1.23 -0.85
CA LEU A 386 -8.60 1.60 -2.26
C LEU A 386 -9.83 1.03 -2.98
N GLN A 387 -10.68 1.90 -3.48
CA GLN A 387 -11.74 1.53 -4.40
C GLN A 387 -11.18 1.62 -5.82
N ALA A 388 -11.14 0.48 -6.49
CA ALA A 388 -10.81 0.35 -7.89
C ALA A 388 -12.02 -0.17 -8.65
N ARG A 389 -12.07 0.01 -9.97
CA ARG A 389 -13.14 -0.63 -10.75
C ARG A 389 -13.05 -2.14 -10.64
N GLY A 390 -14.16 -2.76 -10.25
CA GLY A 390 -14.27 -4.21 -10.10
C GLY A 390 -13.86 -4.75 -8.73
N CYS A 391 -13.14 -4.00 -7.90
CA CYS A 391 -12.78 -4.45 -6.55
C CYS A 391 -12.43 -3.32 -5.57
N ILE A 392 -12.58 -3.63 -4.28
CA ILE A 392 -12.13 -2.79 -3.17
C ILE A 392 -11.01 -3.54 -2.44
N LEU A 393 -9.88 -2.88 -2.22
CA LEU A 393 -8.76 -3.38 -1.45
C LEU A 393 -8.77 -2.75 -0.06
N VAL A 394 -8.75 -3.61 0.96
CA VAL A 394 -8.62 -3.22 2.37
C VAL A 394 -7.35 -3.84 2.91
N ALA A 395 -6.30 -3.04 3.07
CA ALA A 395 -4.94 -3.53 3.32
C ALA A 395 -4.28 -2.96 4.58
N SER A 396 -3.39 -3.77 5.16
CA SER A 396 -2.50 -3.45 6.27
C SER A 396 -1.11 -4.03 5.99
N SER A 397 -0.48 -3.59 4.91
CA SER A 397 0.77 -4.20 4.45
C SER A 397 1.96 -3.77 5.30
N PRO A 398 2.82 -4.73 5.73
CA PRO A 398 4.05 -4.43 6.46
C PRO A 398 5.21 -3.98 5.55
N GLU A 399 5.16 -4.27 4.25
CA GLU A 399 6.34 -4.32 3.38
C GLU A 399 6.24 -3.38 2.17
N ILE A 400 7.39 -2.76 1.83
CA ILE A 400 7.55 -1.93 0.63
C ILE A 400 7.84 -2.84 -0.56
N LEU A 401 7.12 -2.69 -1.66
CA LEU A 401 7.51 -3.32 -2.92
C LEU A 401 8.71 -2.58 -3.51
N THR A 402 8.53 -1.29 -3.77
CA THR A 402 9.60 -0.39 -4.19
C THR A 402 9.22 1.06 -3.93
N ARG A 403 10.21 1.90 -3.64
CA ARG A 403 10.06 3.34 -3.47
C ARG A 403 11.12 4.08 -4.26
N VAL A 404 10.72 5.16 -4.92
CA VAL A 404 11.62 6.14 -5.54
C VAL A 404 11.36 7.49 -4.91
N LYS A 405 12.38 8.09 -4.30
CA LYS A 405 12.29 9.46 -3.78
C LYS A 405 13.52 10.25 -4.20
N LYS A 406 13.35 11.35 -4.93
CA LYS A 406 14.46 12.20 -5.43
C LYS A 406 15.52 11.34 -6.14
N ASN A 407 15.10 10.49 -7.08
CA ASN A 407 15.91 9.51 -7.83
C ASN A 407 16.61 8.42 -7.00
N LYS A 408 16.34 8.31 -5.69
CA LYS A 408 16.83 7.22 -4.85
C LYS A 408 15.82 6.08 -4.81
N ILE A 409 16.21 4.94 -5.35
CA ILE A 409 15.44 3.69 -5.29
C ILE A 409 15.68 3.05 -3.92
N THR A 410 14.63 2.54 -3.31
CA THR A 410 14.68 1.83 -2.03
C THR A 410 13.83 0.57 -2.12
N ASN A 411 14.44 -0.56 -1.80
CA ASN A 411 13.76 -1.83 -1.53
C ASN A 411 14.07 -2.24 -0.07
N ARG A 412 13.07 -2.79 0.62
CA ARG A 412 13.19 -3.16 2.03
C ARG A 412 12.59 -4.55 2.26
N PRO A 413 13.34 -5.63 2.01
CA PRO A 413 12.87 -6.98 2.30
C PRO A 413 12.68 -7.13 3.81
N LEU A 414 11.61 -7.84 4.17
CA LEU A 414 11.32 -8.27 5.53
C LEU A 414 11.31 -9.81 5.56
N ALA A 415 11.97 -10.39 6.56
CA ALA A 415 11.93 -11.81 6.85
C ALA A 415 12.07 -12.03 8.37
N GLY A 416 11.88 -13.26 8.84
CA GLY A 416 11.98 -13.57 10.27
C GLY A 416 10.91 -12.88 11.10
N THR A 417 9.89 -13.61 11.53
CA THR A 417 8.80 -13.02 12.34
C THR A 417 8.76 -13.66 13.71
N VAL A 418 8.82 -12.82 14.74
CA VAL A 418 8.61 -13.25 16.13
C VAL A 418 7.66 -12.29 16.84
N ARG A 419 6.85 -12.83 17.75
CA ARG A 419 5.94 -12.03 18.57
C ARG A 419 6.70 -11.01 19.44
N ARG A 420 6.05 -9.91 19.80
CA ARG A 420 6.58 -9.02 20.84
C ARG A 420 6.60 -9.71 22.21
N GLY A 421 7.62 -9.44 23.01
CA GLY A 421 7.71 -9.90 24.39
C GLY A 421 6.69 -9.17 25.27
N LYS A 422 6.22 -9.82 26.34
CA LYS A 422 5.30 -9.20 27.31
C LYS A 422 6.01 -8.18 28.21
N THR A 423 7.34 -8.27 28.28
CA THR A 423 8.20 -7.35 29.02
C THR A 423 9.37 -6.90 28.15
N PRO A 424 9.98 -5.73 28.39
CA PRO A 424 11.14 -5.27 27.63
C PRO A 424 12.30 -6.27 27.64
N LYS A 425 12.48 -7.02 28.75
CA LYS A 425 13.51 -8.06 28.86
C LYS A 425 13.19 -9.26 27.98
N GLU A 426 11.95 -9.73 27.97
CA GLU A 426 11.51 -10.81 27.08
C GLU A 426 11.61 -10.38 25.61
N ASP A 427 11.26 -9.13 25.30
CA ASP A 427 11.32 -8.58 23.94
C ASP A 427 12.76 -8.56 23.40
N LEU A 428 13.72 -8.15 24.23
CA LEU A 428 15.15 -8.17 23.87
C LEU A 428 15.70 -9.59 23.74
N MET A 429 15.21 -10.53 24.55
CA MET A 429 15.57 -11.94 24.42
C MET A 429 15.09 -12.53 23.09
N LEU A 430 13.82 -12.27 22.73
CA LEU A 430 13.24 -12.72 21.46
C LEU A 430 13.93 -12.08 20.25
N GLU A 431 14.33 -10.81 20.35
CA GLU A 431 15.16 -10.15 19.33
C GLU A 431 16.50 -10.86 19.15
N THR A 432 17.17 -11.17 20.26
CA THR A 432 18.46 -11.86 20.24
C THR A 432 18.32 -13.29 19.70
N GLU A 433 17.25 -13.99 20.04
CA GLU A 433 16.94 -15.32 19.52
C GLU A 433 16.72 -15.27 18.01
N LEU A 434 15.93 -14.31 17.51
CA LEU A 434 15.67 -14.13 16.09
C LEU A 434 16.94 -13.84 15.28
N LEU A 435 17.83 -12.97 15.80
CA LEU A 435 19.09 -12.63 15.13
C LEU A 435 20.15 -13.73 15.20
N ASN A 436 19.96 -14.74 16.06
CA ASN A 436 20.83 -15.91 16.15
C ASN A 436 20.22 -17.15 15.47
N ASP A 437 18.99 -17.05 14.94
CA ASP A 437 18.37 -18.10 14.14
C ASP A 437 19.04 -18.13 12.75
N GLU A 438 19.97 -19.07 12.58
CA GLU A 438 20.76 -19.23 11.35
C GLU A 438 19.86 -19.44 10.12
N LYS A 439 18.69 -20.08 10.27
CA LYS A 439 17.74 -20.29 9.17
C LYS A 439 17.14 -18.96 8.73
N GLN A 440 16.58 -18.22 9.68
CA GLN A 440 15.92 -16.93 9.40
C GLN A 440 16.90 -15.89 8.85
N CYS A 441 18.13 -15.85 9.38
CA CYS A 441 19.19 -14.99 8.87
C CYS A 441 19.62 -15.38 7.45
N ALA A 442 19.76 -16.66 7.13
CA ALA A 442 20.14 -17.11 5.80
C ALA A 442 19.06 -16.79 4.75
N GLU A 443 17.79 -17.03 5.08
CA GLU A 443 16.64 -16.65 4.23
C GLU A 443 16.64 -15.14 3.99
N HIS A 444 16.80 -14.35 5.04
CA HIS A 444 16.83 -12.90 4.95
C HIS A 444 17.97 -12.38 4.06
N ILE A 445 19.18 -12.94 4.19
CA ILE A 445 20.33 -12.56 3.36
C ILE A 445 20.06 -12.84 1.88
N MET A 446 19.46 -13.98 1.56
CA MET A 446 19.08 -14.32 0.19
C MET A 446 18.08 -13.30 -0.39
N LEU A 447 17.09 -12.88 0.40
CA LEU A 447 16.12 -11.85 0.00
C LEU A 447 16.80 -10.48 -0.20
N VAL A 448 17.80 -10.14 0.61
CA VAL A 448 18.63 -8.94 0.42
C VAL A 448 19.36 -9.00 -0.91
N ASP A 449 19.93 -10.15 -1.27
CA ASP A 449 20.63 -10.31 -2.55
C ASP A 449 19.68 -10.25 -3.75
N LEU A 450 18.45 -10.77 -3.64
CA LEU A 450 17.41 -10.55 -4.66
C LEU A 450 17.07 -9.05 -4.79
N GLY A 451 16.86 -8.36 -3.66
CA GLY A 451 16.61 -6.93 -3.65
C GLY A 451 17.75 -6.12 -4.27
N ARG A 452 19.01 -6.52 -4.05
CA ARG A 452 20.19 -5.93 -4.70
C ARG A 452 20.19 -6.13 -6.21
N ASN A 453 19.79 -7.31 -6.69
CA ASN A 453 19.67 -7.59 -8.11
C ASN A 453 18.59 -6.69 -8.74
N ASP A 454 17.40 -6.63 -8.15
CA ASP A 454 16.28 -5.84 -8.68
C ASP A 454 16.59 -4.35 -8.70
N VAL A 455 17.12 -3.79 -7.60
CA VAL A 455 17.58 -2.40 -7.55
C VAL A 455 18.71 -2.18 -8.56
N GLY A 456 19.63 -3.13 -8.70
CA GLY A 456 20.78 -3.03 -9.59
C GLY A 456 20.45 -2.95 -11.08
N LYS A 457 19.35 -3.57 -11.54
CA LYS A 457 18.91 -3.52 -12.95
C LYS A 457 18.61 -2.08 -13.43
N VAL A 458 18.20 -1.20 -12.52
CA VAL A 458 17.69 0.15 -12.82
C VAL A 458 18.49 1.25 -12.14
N SER A 459 19.62 0.89 -11.51
CA SER A 459 20.49 1.83 -10.81
C SER A 459 21.79 2.10 -11.56
N LYS A 460 22.38 3.28 -11.33
CA LYS A 460 23.72 3.64 -11.83
C LYS A 460 24.77 2.63 -11.31
N PRO A 461 25.71 2.17 -12.16
CA PRO A 461 26.75 1.24 -11.74
C PRO A 461 27.50 1.72 -10.50
N GLY A 462 27.65 0.85 -9.50
CA GLY A 462 28.34 1.17 -8.25
C GLY A 462 27.53 1.99 -7.22
N SER A 463 26.30 2.42 -7.54
CA SER A 463 25.44 3.16 -6.59
C SER A 463 24.68 2.27 -5.61
N VAL A 464 24.51 0.97 -5.92
CA VAL A 464 23.73 0.04 -5.10
C VAL A 464 24.42 -0.24 -3.77
N LYS A 465 23.70 0.00 -2.66
CA LYS A 465 24.21 -0.15 -1.29
C LYS A 465 23.20 -0.86 -0.41
N VAL A 466 23.69 -1.65 0.54
CA VAL A 466 22.88 -2.14 1.67
C VAL A 466 23.11 -1.16 2.82
N GLU A 467 22.20 -0.22 3.02
CA GLU A 467 22.33 0.85 4.04
C GLU A 467 22.12 0.34 5.46
N LYS A 468 21.23 -0.64 5.61
CA LYS A 468 20.95 -1.33 6.87
C LYS A 468 20.85 -2.82 6.57
N LEU A 469 21.57 -3.63 7.34
CA LEU A 469 21.57 -5.08 7.22
C LEU A 469 21.12 -5.70 8.54
N MET A 470 20.16 -6.63 8.47
CA MET A 470 19.58 -7.38 9.60
C MET A 470 19.21 -6.51 10.82
N ASN A 471 18.56 -5.37 10.56
CA ASN A 471 18.03 -4.52 11.62
C ASN A 471 16.67 -5.03 12.09
N ILE A 472 16.33 -4.84 13.35
CA ILE A 472 15.04 -5.27 13.89
C ILE A 472 14.04 -4.12 13.81
N GLU A 473 12.90 -4.37 13.16
CA GLU A 473 11.75 -3.47 13.12
C GLU A 473 10.64 -3.99 14.02
N ARG A 474 10.27 -3.20 15.03
CA ARG A 474 9.24 -3.55 16.03
C ARG A 474 7.90 -2.94 15.65
N TYR A 475 6.90 -3.81 15.52
CA TYR A 475 5.50 -3.45 15.31
C TYR A 475 4.71 -3.72 16.60
N SER A 476 3.40 -3.46 16.57
CA SER A 476 2.55 -3.56 17.75
C SER A 476 2.47 -4.97 18.33
N HIS A 477 2.52 -6.01 17.47
CA HIS A 477 2.35 -7.41 17.88
C HIS A 477 3.52 -8.32 17.51
N VAL A 478 4.34 -7.92 16.54
CA VAL A 478 5.48 -8.70 16.02
C VAL A 478 6.70 -7.82 15.82
N MET A 479 7.86 -8.43 15.66
CA MET A 479 9.07 -7.79 15.13
C MET A 479 9.61 -8.60 13.95
N HIS A 480 10.29 -7.91 13.04
CA HIS A 480 10.84 -8.48 11.81
C HIS A 480 12.33 -8.16 11.65
N ILE A 481 13.08 -9.07 11.01
CA ILE A 481 14.39 -8.74 10.44
C ILE A 481 14.13 -7.90 9.18
N SER A 482 14.73 -6.72 9.11
CA SER A 482 14.64 -5.81 7.98
C SER A 482 16.02 -5.47 7.44
N SER A 483 16.08 -5.19 6.15
CA SER A 483 17.28 -4.61 5.53
C SER A 483 16.87 -3.60 4.49
N THR A 484 17.70 -2.60 4.27
CA THR A 484 17.41 -1.51 3.32
C THR A 484 18.44 -1.54 2.21
N VAL A 485 18.00 -1.86 1.00
CA VAL A 485 18.80 -1.81 -0.22
C VAL A 485 18.43 -0.54 -0.97
N THR A 486 19.43 0.25 -1.34
CA THR A 486 19.23 1.51 -2.06
C THR A 486 20.10 1.58 -3.30
N GLY A 487 19.70 2.41 -4.26
CA GLY A 487 20.44 2.70 -5.48
C GLY A 487 20.05 4.05 -6.06
N GLU A 488 20.91 4.63 -6.88
CA GLU A 488 20.61 5.85 -7.62
C GLU A 488 20.04 5.48 -8.99
N MET A 489 18.81 5.90 -9.29
CA MET A 489 18.14 5.58 -10.55
C MET A 489 18.96 6.09 -11.75
N LEU A 490 18.96 5.31 -12.84
CA LEU A 490 19.55 5.75 -14.11
C LEU A 490 18.83 6.99 -14.66
N ASP A 491 19.59 7.95 -15.20
CA ASP A 491 19.08 9.27 -15.59
C ASP A 491 18.04 9.21 -16.74
N ASN A 492 18.05 8.15 -17.54
CA ASN A 492 17.13 7.94 -18.65
C ASN A 492 15.90 7.09 -18.28
N LEU A 493 15.78 6.69 -17.01
CA LEU A 493 14.68 5.87 -16.52
C LEU A 493 13.70 6.67 -15.66
N THR A 494 12.51 6.13 -15.53
CA THR A 494 11.42 6.68 -14.72
C THR A 494 11.01 5.69 -13.63
N SER A 495 10.18 6.13 -12.68
CA SER A 495 9.61 5.26 -11.66
C SER A 495 8.81 4.07 -12.23
N TRP A 496 8.23 4.21 -13.43
CA TRP A 496 7.58 3.10 -14.14
C TRP A 496 8.57 1.98 -14.52
N ASP A 497 9.80 2.34 -14.93
CA ASP A 497 10.86 1.39 -15.23
C ASP A 497 11.37 0.69 -13.97
N VAL A 498 11.46 1.42 -12.86
CA VAL A 498 11.82 0.86 -11.54
C VAL A 498 10.76 -0.13 -11.06
N LEU A 499 9.47 0.21 -11.21
CA LEU A 499 8.37 -0.68 -10.83
C LEU A 499 8.40 -1.98 -11.65
N ARG A 500 8.61 -1.89 -12.97
CA ARG A 500 8.79 -3.07 -13.85
C ARG A 500 9.90 -3.99 -13.39
N ALA A 501 11.05 -3.43 -12.99
CA ALA A 501 12.20 -4.23 -12.55
C ALA A 501 11.96 -4.90 -11.18
N ALA A 502 11.13 -4.30 -10.33
CA ALA A 502 10.84 -4.78 -8.99
C ALA A 502 9.73 -5.85 -8.94
N LEU A 503 8.78 -5.85 -9.88
CA LEU A 503 7.61 -6.73 -9.86
C LEU A 503 7.91 -8.18 -10.31
N PRO A 504 7.42 -9.21 -9.58
CA PRO A 504 7.13 -9.20 -8.14
C PRO A 504 8.45 -9.29 -7.35
N VAL A 505 8.42 -8.92 -6.08
CA VAL A 505 9.60 -9.02 -5.21
C VAL A 505 9.88 -10.46 -4.79
N GLY A 506 11.12 -10.73 -4.40
CA GLY A 506 11.57 -12.06 -3.98
C GLY A 506 10.79 -12.65 -2.80
N THR A 507 10.35 -11.81 -1.86
CA THR A 507 9.64 -12.19 -0.62
C THR A 507 8.28 -12.84 -0.86
N VAL A 508 7.74 -12.76 -2.08
CA VAL A 508 6.44 -13.36 -2.45
C VAL A 508 6.52 -14.24 -3.68
N SER A 509 7.71 -14.43 -4.26
CA SER A 509 7.92 -15.27 -5.43
C SER A 509 8.90 -16.39 -5.08
N GLY A 510 10.19 -16.08 -5.05
CA GLY A 510 11.24 -17.02 -4.68
C GLY A 510 12.57 -16.69 -5.35
N ALA A 511 13.49 -17.65 -5.30
CA ALA A 511 14.84 -17.53 -5.83
C ALA A 511 15.24 -18.82 -6.57
N PRO A 512 15.74 -18.79 -7.82
CA PRO A 512 15.71 -17.68 -8.77
C PRO A 512 14.28 -17.26 -9.13
N LYS A 513 14.02 -15.95 -9.16
CA LYS A 513 12.68 -15.36 -9.28
C LYS A 513 11.81 -15.97 -10.37
N VAL A 514 12.30 -16.02 -11.61
CA VAL A 514 11.46 -16.46 -12.75
C VAL A 514 11.12 -17.94 -12.66
N LYS A 515 12.08 -18.80 -12.26
CA LYS A 515 11.80 -20.23 -12.12
C LYS A 515 10.82 -20.52 -10.99
N ALA A 516 10.93 -19.80 -9.88
CA ALA A 516 9.95 -19.88 -8.79
C ALA A 516 8.55 -19.48 -9.26
N MET A 517 8.41 -18.44 -10.09
CA MET A 517 7.10 -18.03 -10.63
C MET A 517 6.49 -19.05 -11.59
N GLU A 518 7.31 -19.70 -12.43
CA GLU A 518 6.85 -20.81 -13.30
C GLU A 518 6.26 -21.95 -12.45
N LEU A 519 6.96 -22.33 -11.37
CA LEU A 519 6.48 -23.36 -10.43
C LEU A 519 5.26 -22.91 -9.62
N ILE A 520 5.15 -21.63 -9.28
CA ILE A 520 3.91 -21.08 -8.66
C ILE A 520 2.72 -21.26 -9.60
N ASP A 521 2.88 -20.98 -10.90
CA ASP A 521 1.81 -21.18 -11.90
C ASP A 521 1.43 -22.67 -12.05
N GLU A 522 2.35 -23.60 -11.79
CA GLU A 522 2.08 -25.04 -11.82
C GLU A 522 1.39 -25.55 -10.54
N LEU A 523 1.75 -24.99 -9.39
CA LEU A 523 1.34 -25.48 -8.06
C LEU A 523 0.12 -24.75 -7.48
N GLU A 524 -0.14 -23.50 -7.88
CA GLU A 524 -1.32 -22.76 -7.44
C GLU A 524 -2.51 -22.93 -8.38
N VAL A 525 -3.70 -23.06 -7.81
CA VAL A 525 -4.93 -23.40 -8.55
C VAL A 525 -5.55 -22.24 -9.33
N THR A 526 -5.24 -20.99 -9.01
CA THR A 526 -5.86 -19.80 -9.62
C THR A 526 -4.90 -18.62 -9.63
N ARG A 527 -5.14 -17.62 -10.51
CA ARG A 527 -4.35 -16.38 -10.54
C ARG A 527 -4.40 -15.65 -9.19
N ARG A 528 -3.26 -15.08 -8.80
CA ARG A 528 -3.12 -14.31 -7.54
C ARG A 528 -3.85 -12.97 -7.58
N GLY A 529 -3.97 -12.34 -8.75
CA GLY A 529 -4.63 -11.04 -8.86
C GLY A 529 -3.93 -10.00 -7.96
N PRO A 530 -4.64 -9.18 -7.17
CA PRO A 530 -4.01 -8.18 -6.33
C PRO A 530 -2.99 -8.72 -5.31
N TYR A 531 -3.15 -9.95 -4.80
CA TYR A 531 -2.22 -10.52 -3.82
C TYR A 531 -0.81 -10.65 -4.39
N SER A 532 0.22 -10.26 -3.62
CA SER A 532 1.63 -10.24 -4.06
C SER A 532 1.95 -9.30 -5.22
N GLY A 533 0.97 -8.51 -5.68
CA GLY A 533 1.17 -7.35 -6.52
C GLY A 533 1.58 -6.12 -5.69
N GLY A 534 1.31 -4.91 -6.18
CA GLY A 534 1.57 -3.67 -5.46
C GLY A 534 0.39 -2.72 -5.45
N PHE A 535 0.29 -1.87 -4.42
CA PHE A 535 -0.63 -0.73 -4.40
C PHE A 535 0.08 0.51 -3.87
N GLY A 536 -0.32 1.69 -4.34
CA GLY A 536 0.31 2.95 -3.94
C GLY A 536 0.20 4.00 -5.03
N GLY A 537 1.16 4.91 -5.09
CA GLY A 537 1.12 6.01 -6.06
C GLY A 537 2.47 6.42 -6.65
N ILE A 538 2.37 7.06 -7.82
CA ILE A 538 3.45 7.73 -8.55
C ILE A 538 3.03 9.19 -8.71
N SER A 539 3.75 10.10 -8.08
CA SER A 539 3.41 11.52 -8.08
C SER A 539 3.79 12.20 -9.39
N PHE A 540 3.22 13.37 -9.65
CA PHE A 540 3.52 14.17 -10.84
C PHE A 540 5.02 14.46 -11.00
N ASN A 541 5.75 14.68 -9.91
CA ASN A 541 7.20 14.92 -9.90
C ASN A 541 8.06 13.66 -10.16
N GLY A 542 7.43 12.48 -10.34
CA GLY A 542 8.10 11.22 -10.59
C GLY A 542 8.49 10.41 -9.34
N ASP A 543 8.29 10.92 -8.12
CA ASP A 543 8.45 10.09 -6.92
C ASP A 543 7.40 8.95 -6.90
N MET A 544 7.73 7.85 -6.24
CA MET A 544 6.89 6.65 -6.19
C MET A 544 6.97 5.97 -4.83
N ASP A 545 5.84 5.51 -4.32
CA ASP A 545 5.79 4.66 -3.12
C ASP A 545 4.72 3.58 -3.33
N ILE A 546 5.18 2.34 -3.58
CA ILE A 546 4.32 1.18 -3.80
C ILE A 546 4.56 0.17 -2.67
N ALA A 547 3.50 -0.12 -1.92
CA ALA A 547 3.47 -1.18 -0.93
C ALA A 547 3.25 -2.53 -1.62
N LEU A 548 3.79 -3.58 -1.04
CA LEU A 548 3.51 -4.95 -1.47
C LEU A 548 2.10 -5.33 -1.02
N ALA A 549 1.30 -5.95 -1.87
CA ALA A 549 -0.09 -6.32 -1.56
C ALA A 549 -0.18 -7.59 -0.69
N LEU A 550 0.32 -7.47 0.53
CA LEU A 550 0.19 -8.45 1.62
C LEU A 550 -0.84 -7.97 2.63
N ARG A 551 -1.35 -8.90 3.44
CA ARG A 551 -2.37 -8.62 4.47
C ARG A 551 -3.49 -7.71 3.91
N THR A 552 -4.00 -8.10 2.76
CA THR A 552 -4.99 -7.38 1.96
C THR A 552 -6.23 -8.24 1.82
N ILE A 553 -7.40 -7.65 2.13
CA ILE A 553 -8.71 -8.22 1.84
C ILE A 553 -9.18 -7.62 0.52
N VAL A 554 -9.57 -8.47 -0.42
CA VAL A 554 -10.11 -8.05 -1.72
C VAL A 554 -11.60 -8.34 -1.75
N PHE A 555 -12.40 -7.30 -1.99
CA PHE A 555 -13.85 -7.40 -2.18
C PHE A 555 -14.19 -7.13 -3.65
N PRO A 556 -14.54 -8.14 -4.45
CA PRO A 556 -15.08 -7.90 -5.79
C PRO A 556 -16.34 -7.03 -5.73
N THR A 557 -16.49 -6.05 -6.63
CA THR A 557 -17.69 -5.21 -6.71
C THR A 557 -18.71 -5.71 -7.72
N SER A 558 -18.29 -6.53 -8.69
CA SER A 558 -19.18 -7.15 -9.68
C SER A 558 -20.24 -8.02 -9.02
N THR A 559 -21.49 -7.92 -9.51
CA THR A 559 -22.59 -8.78 -9.07
C THR A 559 -22.28 -10.24 -9.35
N ARG A 560 -22.15 -11.09 -8.32
CA ARG A 560 -22.15 -12.53 -8.51
C ARG A 560 -23.60 -13.04 -8.54
N TYR A 561 -23.87 -13.99 -9.43
CA TYR A 561 -25.21 -14.59 -9.59
C TYR A 561 -25.54 -15.63 -8.51
N ASP A 562 -24.57 -15.99 -7.65
CA ASP A 562 -24.72 -16.94 -6.53
C ASP A 562 -25.21 -16.27 -5.24
N THR A 563 -25.20 -14.93 -5.18
CA THR A 563 -25.88 -14.20 -4.10
C THR A 563 -27.37 -14.12 -4.44
N MET A 564 -28.19 -14.96 -3.81
CA MET A 564 -29.63 -15.14 -4.08
C MET A 564 -30.51 -13.89 -3.82
N TYR A 565 -29.93 -12.77 -3.38
CA TYR A 565 -30.66 -11.57 -2.98
C TYR A 565 -30.56 -10.46 -4.03
N SER A 566 -31.69 -10.16 -4.67
CA SER A 566 -31.87 -8.90 -5.40
C SER A 566 -32.00 -7.75 -4.40
N TYR A 567 -30.94 -6.96 -4.24
CA TYR A 567 -30.91 -5.84 -3.29
C TYR A 567 -31.59 -4.59 -3.88
N ALA A 568 -32.92 -4.59 -3.89
CA ALA A 568 -33.73 -3.41 -4.26
C ALA A 568 -33.94 -2.43 -3.09
N ASP A 569 -33.58 -2.82 -1.86
CA ASP A 569 -33.75 -2.03 -0.64
C ASP A 569 -32.41 -1.46 -0.18
N VAL A 570 -32.25 -0.14 -0.31
CA VAL A 570 -31.05 0.62 0.06
C VAL A 570 -30.75 0.54 1.56
N ASN A 571 -31.74 0.20 2.40
CA ASN A 571 -31.57 0.13 3.85
C ASN A 571 -31.10 -1.25 4.36
N LYS A 572 -31.03 -2.27 3.48
CA LYS A 572 -30.57 -3.61 3.88
C LYS A 572 -29.10 -3.79 3.56
N ARG A 573 -28.34 -4.24 4.56
CA ARG A 573 -26.94 -4.66 4.37
C ARG A 573 -26.90 -5.78 3.34
N ARG A 574 -25.95 -5.69 2.40
CA ARG A 574 -25.67 -6.76 1.45
C ARG A 574 -24.64 -7.73 2.02
N GLU A 575 -24.71 -8.97 1.56
CA GLU A 575 -23.63 -9.92 1.80
C GLU A 575 -22.44 -9.54 0.92
N TRP A 576 -21.25 -9.64 1.49
CA TRP A 576 -19.96 -9.42 0.86
C TRP A 576 -19.13 -10.69 0.96
N VAL A 577 -18.34 -10.93 -0.09
CA VAL A 577 -17.36 -12.01 -0.11
C VAL A 577 -15.98 -11.38 0.03
N ALA A 578 -15.37 -11.59 1.19
CA ALA A 578 -14.01 -11.17 1.50
C ALA A 578 -13.03 -12.25 1.03
N HIS A 579 -12.18 -11.91 0.05
CA HIS A 579 -11.09 -12.79 -0.37
C HIS A 579 -9.81 -12.41 0.37
N ILE A 580 -9.22 -13.38 1.07
CA ILE A 580 -8.02 -13.21 1.89
C ILE A 580 -6.98 -14.22 1.41
N GLN A 581 -5.90 -13.76 0.78
CA GLN A 581 -4.83 -14.65 0.32
C GLN A 581 -3.60 -14.50 1.21
N ALA A 582 -3.01 -15.64 1.57
CA ALA A 582 -1.83 -15.73 2.41
C ALA A 582 -0.91 -16.84 1.90
N GLY A 583 0.39 -16.67 2.14
CA GLY A 583 1.42 -17.59 1.66
C GLY A 583 2.56 -17.75 2.65
N ALA A 584 3.40 -18.75 2.41
CA ALA A 584 4.53 -19.12 3.23
C ALA A 584 5.76 -19.41 2.37
N GLY A 585 6.95 -19.06 2.87
CA GLY A 585 8.22 -19.28 2.20
C GLY A 585 8.68 -20.72 2.40
N ILE A 586 8.82 -21.45 1.31
CA ILE A 586 9.22 -22.86 1.31
C ILE A 586 10.71 -22.97 1.03
N VAL A 587 11.40 -23.62 1.96
CA VAL A 587 12.83 -23.94 1.90
C VAL A 587 13.04 -25.45 2.11
N ALA A 588 14.27 -25.94 1.93
CA ALA A 588 14.57 -27.37 1.96
C ALA A 588 14.14 -28.09 3.25
N ASP A 589 14.12 -27.39 4.38
CA ASP A 589 13.77 -27.88 5.71
C ASP A 589 12.35 -27.49 6.16
N SER A 590 11.54 -26.88 5.28
CA SER A 590 10.13 -26.54 5.58
C SER A 590 9.31 -27.78 5.91
N ASP A 591 8.44 -27.68 6.92
CA ASP A 591 7.48 -28.72 7.31
C ASP A 591 6.09 -28.37 6.76
N PRO A 592 5.46 -29.21 5.92
CA PRO A 592 4.19 -28.86 5.27
C PRO A 592 3.06 -28.47 6.24
N ASP A 593 3.04 -29.07 7.43
CA ASP A 593 2.06 -28.78 8.48
C ASP A 593 2.29 -27.39 9.09
N ASP A 594 3.54 -26.99 9.32
CA ASP A 594 3.89 -25.64 9.76
C ASP A 594 3.54 -24.58 8.70
N GLU A 595 3.88 -24.81 7.43
CA GLU A 595 3.63 -23.84 6.35
C GLU A 595 2.13 -23.60 6.10
N GLN A 596 1.32 -24.66 6.24
CA GLN A 596 -0.14 -24.54 6.23
C GLN A 596 -0.65 -23.70 7.40
N ARG A 597 -0.15 -23.97 8.62
CA ARG A 597 -0.51 -23.17 9.81
C ARG A 597 -0.12 -21.72 9.65
N GLU A 598 1.03 -21.44 9.03
CA GLU A 598 1.48 -20.09 8.77
C GLU A 598 0.52 -19.33 7.85
N CYS A 599 0.06 -19.94 6.75
CA CYS A 599 -0.96 -19.36 5.88
C CYS A 599 -2.26 -19.03 6.65
N GLU A 600 -2.75 -19.99 7.44
CA GLU A 600 -3.97 -19.82 8.25
C GLU A 600 -3.82 -18.68 9.28
N ASN A 601 -2.68 -18.62 9.97
CA ASN A 601 -2.40 -17.57 10.97
C ASN A 601 -2.28 -16.17 10.34
N LYS A 602 -1.64 -16.06 9.17
CA LYS A 602 -1.55 -14.79 8.42
C LYS A 602 -2.93 -14.30 7.98
N ALA A 603 -3.81 -15.21 7.55
CA ALA A 603 -5.18 -14.87 7.17
C ALA A 603 -6.07 -14.52 8.39
N ALA A 604 -5.87 -15.19 9.53
CA ALA A 604 -6.66 -15.00 10.74
C ALA A 604 -6.60 -13.56 11.30
N GLY A 605 -5.48 -12.85 11.11
CA GLY A 605 -5.38 -11.43 11.50
C GLY A 605 -6.35 -10.51 10.76
N LEU A 606 -6.60 -10.79 9.47
CA LEU A 606 -7.58 -10.07 8.66
C LEU A 606 -9.01 -10.51 8.99
N ALA A 607 -9.22 -11.80 9.22
CA ALA A 607 -10.51 -12.33 9.69
C ALA A 607 -10.94 -11.66 11.01
N ARG A 608 -10.00 -11.35 11.91
CA ARG A 608 -10.30 -10.63 13.15
C ARG A 608 -10.88 -9.24 12.93
N ALA A 609 -10.42 -8.52 11.91
CA ALA A 609 -10.97 -7.21 11.55
C ALA A 609 -12.43 -7.34 11.07
N ILE A 610 -12.75 -8.44 10.37
CA ILE A 610 -14.13 -8.74 9.95
C ILE A 610 -15.01 -9.07 11.17
N ASP A 611 -14.56 -9.92 12.10
CA ASP A 611 -15.30 -10.20 13.35
C ASP A 611 -15.67 -8.90 14.09
N LEU A 612 -14.67 -8.03 14.25
CA LEU A 612 -14.84 -6.78 14.97
C LEU A 612 -15.83 -5.87 14.25
N ALA A 613 -15.81 -5.83 12.91
CA ALA A 613 -16.75 -5.04 12.13
C ALA A 613 -18.18 -5.60 12.28
N GLU A 614 -18.36 -6.91 12.19
CA GLU A 614 -19.66 -7.55 12.38
C GLU A 614 -20.22 -7.29 13.78
N SER A 615 -19.41 -7.47 14.83
CA SER A 615 -19.85 -7.19 16.21
C SER A 615 -20.14 -5.70 16.44
N SER A 616 -19.38 -4.81 15.80
CA SER A 616 -19.47 -3.36 16.04
C SER A 616 -20.62 -2.69 15.28
N PHE A 617 -20.97 -3.22 14.10
CA PHE A 617 -21.83 -2.52 13.15
C PHE A 617 -23.01 -3.33 12.63
N VAL A 618 -22.95 -4.66 12.67
CA VAL A 618 -23.98 -5.56 12.10
C VAL A 618 -24.87 -6.14 13.20
N ASN A 619 -24.28 -6.79 14.20
CA ASN A 619 -24.98 -7.62 15.20
C ASN A 619 -25.64 -6.80 16.34
N LYS A 620 -26.21 -5.63 16.02
CA LYS A 620 -26.80 -4.72 17.01
C LYS A 620 -28.20 -5.10 17.45
#